data_AF-A0A4V2MHY8-F1
#
_entry.id   AF-A0A4V2MHY8-F1
#
_cell.length_a   1.000
_cell.length_b   1.000
_cell.length_c   1.000
_cell.angle_alpha   90.00
_cell.angle_beta   90.00
_cell.angle_gamma   90.00
#
_symmetry.space_group_name_H-M   'P 1'
#
loop_
_entity.id
_entity.type
_entity.pdbx_description
1 polymer ?
#
loop_
_entity_poly.entity_id
_entity_poly.type
_entity_poly.pdbx_seq_one_letter_code
_entity_poly.pdbx_strand_id
1 'polypeptide(L)'
;MSLQGQTVRIIVSEPWDWEGNLFGTILSDRGGQKLLVEFTKPITGKKLTSNLIELTPRYEKTTFKPLTQNYAVTVGGALVTKETDEFDYIIIGSVIID
;
A
#
# COMPACT_ATOMS: atom_id res chain seq x y z
N MET A 1 7.16 -17.68 -1.82
CA MET A 1 6.38 -17.23 -2.98
C MET A 1 6.48 -15.71 -3.04
N SER A 2 6.68 -15.14 -4.23
CA SER A 2 6.73 -13.69 -4.41
C SER A 2 5.33 -13.10 -4.30
N LEU A 3 5.20 -11.92 -3.70
CA LEU A 3 3.94 -11.16 -3.69
C LEU A 3 3.77 -10.32 -4.97
N GLN A 4 4.82 -10.16 -5.77
CA GLN A 4 4.79 -9.40 -7.02
C GLN A 4 3.75 -9.94 -8.00
N GLY A 5 3.02 -9.04 -8.64
CA GLY A 5 1.96 -9.33 -9.61
C GLY A 5 0.61 -9.66 -8.99
N GLN A 6 0.52 -9.82 -7.67
CA GLN A 6 -0.74 -10.10 -6.99
C GLN A 6 -1.58 -8.84 -6.84
N THR A 7 -2.89 -9.00 -6.95
CA THR A 7 -3.88 -7.97 -6.67
C THR A 7 -4.04 -7.80 -5.16
N VAL A 8 -4.14 -6.55 -4.74
CA VAL A 8 -4.40 -6.21 -3.35
C VAL A 8 -5.60 -5.30 -3.24
N ARG A 9 -6.32 -5.49 -2.14
CA ARG A 9 -7.32 -4.57 -1.63
C ARG A 9 -6.80 -3.95 -0.35
N ILE A 10 -6.93 -2.63 -0.25
CA ILE A 10 -6.61 -1.86 0.95
C ILE A 10 -7.91 -1.30 1.51
N ILE A 11 -8.23 -1.72 2.73
CA ILE A 11 -9.33 -1.19 3.52
C ILE A 11 -8.78 0.01 4.29
N VAL A 12 -9.16 1.22 3.89
CA VAL A 12 -8.66 2.45 4.50
C VAL A 12 -9.34 2.67 5.85
N SER A 13 -8.56 3.01 6.86
CA SER A 13 -9.00 3.30 8.23
C SER A 13 -8.75 4.76 8.62
N GLU A 14 -7.65 5.35 8.11
CA GLU A 14 -7.41 6.79 8.17
C GLU A 14 -7.01 7.30 6.78
N PRO A 15 -7.47 8.50 6.38
CA PRO A 15 -8.35 9.38 7.13
C PRO A 15 -9.78 8.81 7.24
N TRP A 16 -10.49 9.15 8.31
CA TRP A 16 -11.77 8.51 8.69
C TRP A 16 -12.94 8.86 7.75
N ASP A 17 -12.79 9.90 6.94
CA ASP A 17 -13.73 10.33 5.91
C ASP A 17 -13.47 9.66 4.54
N TRP A 18 -12.50 8.75 4.47
CA TRP A 18 -12.22 8.00 3.24
C TRP A 18 -13.35 7.03 2.91
N GLU A 19 -13.92 7.15 1.71
CA GLU A 19 -14.98 6.27 1.25
C GLU A 19 -14.45 5.15 0.34
N GLY A 20 -14.72 3.91 0.72
CA GLY A 20 -14.44 2.72 -0.08
C GLY A 20 -13.02 2.15 0.05
N ASN A 21 -12.75 1.12 -0.74
CA ASN A 21 -11.46 0.41 -0.74
C ASN A 21 -10.58 0.86 -1.91
N LEU A 22 -9.27 0.77 -1.72
CA LEU A 22 -8.31 0.96 -2.79
C LEU A 22 -7.89 -0.39 -3.37
N PHE A 23 -7.70 -0.41 -4.69
CA PHE A 23 -7.33 -1.62 -5.43
C PHE A 23 -6.10 -1.35 -6.28
N GLY A 24 -5.15 -2.28 -6.25
CA GLY A 24 -3.92 -2.16 -7.01
C GLY A 24 -3.18 -3.48 -7.17
N THR A 25 -2.04 -3.40 -7.84
CA THR A 25 -1.17 -4.54 -8.12
C THR A 25 0.18 -4.34 -7.45
N ILE A 26 0.70 -5.36 -6.77
CA ILE A 26 2.04 -5.31 -6.17
C ILE A 26 3.09 -5.32 -7.28
N LEU A 27 3.85 -4.24 -7.40
CA LEU A 27 4.98 -4.14 -8.33
C LEU A 27 6.27 -4.71 -7.74
N SER A 28 6.45 -4.60 -6.42
CA SER A 28 7.63 -5.10 -5.71
C SER A 28 7.31 -5.31 -4.24
N ASP A 29 7.85 -6.37 -3.66
CA ASP A 29 7.67 -6.70 -2.23
C ASP A 29 8.89 -6.38 -1.36
N ARG A 30 9.97 -5.83 -1.95
CA ARG A 30 11.20 -5.35 -1.29
C ARG A 30 11.63 -6.22 -0.10
N GLY A 31 11.67 -7.54 -0.29
CA GLY A 31 12.09 -8.50 0.76
C GLY A 31 11.08 -8.70 1.89
N GLY A 32 9.80 -8.44 1.65
CA GLY A 32 8.69 -8.59 2.58
C GLY A 32 8.56 -7.48 3.63
N GLN A 33 9.39 -6.43 3.56
CA GLN A 33 9.36 -5.31 4.51
C GLN A 33 8.50 -4.14 4.02
N LYS A 34 8.38 -3.97 2.71
CA LYS A 34 7.67 -2.87 2.06
C LYS A 34 6.98 -3.38 0.81
N LEU A 35 5.79 -2.90 0.49
CA LEU A 35 5.19 -3.13 -0.82
C LEU A 35 5.21 -1.84 -1.63
N LEU A 36 5.63 -1.92 -2.88
CA LEU A 36 5.28 -0.91 -3.87
C LEU A 36 4.06 -1.41 -4.63
N VAL A 37 2.97 -0.65 -4.54
CA VAL A 37 1.69 -0.99 -5.16
C VAL A 37 1.34 0.09 -6.18
N GLU A 38 0.89 -0.35 -7.35
CA GLU A 38 0.30 0.52 -8.36
C GLU A 38 -1.22 0.41 -8.29
N PHE A 39 -1.88 1.52 -7.95
CA PHE A 39 -3.32 1.62 -7.94
C PHE A 39 -3.90 1.70 -9.34
N THR A 40 -5.11 1.17 -9.48
CA THR A 40 -5.92 1.24 -10.71
C THR A 40 -6.34 2.66 -11.06
N LYS A 41 -6.35 3.57 -10.08
CA LYS A 41 -6.65 5.01 -10.25
C LYS A 41 -5.63 5.84 -9.46
N PRO A 42 -5.19 6.99 -9.99
CA PRO A 42 -4.32 7.89 -9.25
C PRO A 42 -5.04 8.50 -8.04
N ILE A 43 -4.28 8.79 -6.99
CA ILE A 43 -4.73 9.47 -5.79
C ILE A 43 -4.01 10.81 -5.70
N THR A 44 -4.75 11.86 -5.36
CA THR A 44 -4.19 13.20 -5.10
C THR A 44 -3.95 13.37 -3.62
N GLY A 45 -2.69 13.48 -3.23
CA GLY A 45 -2.27 13.94 -1.91
C GLY A 45 -2.21 15.46 -1.82
N LYS A 46 -1.76 15.96 -0.67
CA LYS A 46 -1.43 17.37 -0.41
C LYS A 46 -0.25 17.87 -1.25
N LYS A 47 0.74 17.03 -1.51
CA LYS A 47 1.98 17.41 -2.22
C LYS A 47 2.02 16.95 -3.67
N LEU A 48 1.50 15.76 -3.95
CA LEU A 48 1.64 15.13 -5.26
C LEU A 48 0.41 14.28 -5.60
N THR A 49 0.18 14.09 -6.90
CA THR A 49 -0.78 13.10 -7.41
C THR A 49 0.00 11.92 -7.99
N SER A 50 -0.33 10.71 -7.55
CA SER A 50 0.33 9.49 -8.01
C SER A 50 -0.59 8.29 -7.95
N ASN A 51 -0.35 7.30 -8.81
CA ASN A 51 -0.94 5.97 -8.71
C ASN A 51 -0.02 4.98 -7.97
N LEU A 52 1.16 5.40 -7.52
CA LEU A 52 2.08 4.55 -6.77
C LEU A 52 2.01 4.86 -5.28
N ILE A 53 1.92 3.78 -4.49
CA ILE A 53 1.99 3.86 -3.04
C ILE A 53 3.05 2.89 -2.52
N GLU A 54 3.86 3.37 -1.58
CA GLU A 54 4.66 2.51 -0.72
C GLU A 54 3.88 2.18 0.55
N LEU A 55 3.68 0.89 0.80
CA LEU A 55 3.06 0.38 2.02
C LEU A 55 4.13 -0.16 2.95
N THR A 56 4.04 0.22 4.22
CA THR A 56 4.91 -0.25 5.29
C THR A 56 4.05 -0.83 6.42
N PRO A 57 4.42 -1.97 7.03
CA PRO A 57 3.69 -2.51 8.18
C PRO A 57 3.67 -1.49 9.31
N ARG A 58 2.50 -1.26 9.89
CA ARG A 58 2.31 -0.21 10.90
C ARG A 58 3.02 -0.53 12.22
N TYR A 59 3.12 -1.81 12.55
CA TYR A 59 3.71 -2.30 13.79
C TYR A 59 5.14 -2.81 13.57
N GLU A 60 6.02 -2.46 14.49
CA GLU A 60 7.40 -2.93 14.49
C GLU A 60 7.47 -4.46 14.45
N LYS A 61 8.47 -5.01 13.75
CA LYS A 61 8.71 -6.45 13.55
C LYS A 61 7.63 -7.19 12.74
N THR A 62 6.62 -6.49 12.22
CA THR A 62 5.67 -7.08 11.26
C THR A 62 6.27 -7.08 9.86
N THR A 63 5.91 -8.10 9.06
CA THR A 63 6.28 -8.21 7.65
C THR A 63 5.03 -8.48 6.82
N PHE A 64 5.17 -8.48 5.50
CA PHE A 64 4.12 -8.88 4.57
C PHE A 64 4.00 -10.39 4.37
N LYS A 65 4.81 -11.21 5.06
CA LYS A 65 4.72 -12.68 4.97
C LYS A 65 3.31 -13.23 5.25
N PRO A 66 2.51 -12.72 6.21
CA PRO A 66 1.15 -13.20 6.46
C PRO A 66 0.21 -13.08 5.26
N LEU A 67 0.46 -12.16 4.31
CA LEU A 67 -0.37 -12.02 3.11
C LEU A 67 -0.39 -13.29 2.26
N THR A 68 0.70 -14.07 2.26
CA THR A 68 0.77 -15.38 1.57
C THR A 68 -0.19 -16.44 2.14
N GLN A 69 -0.78 -16.18 3.30
CA GLN A 69 -1.72 -17.05 3.99
C GLN A 69 -3.14 -16.46 4.00
N ASN A 70 -3.42 -15.48 3.13
CA ASN A 70 -4.69 -14.74 3.04
C ASN A 70 -5.05 -13.98 4.33
N TYR A 71 -4.05 -13.54 5.10
CA TYR A 71 -4.25 -12.68 6.27
C TYR A 71 -4.05 -11.21 5.93
N ALA A 72 -4.72 -10.33 6.69
CA ALA A 72 -4.54 -8.89 6.60
C ALA A 72 -3.29 -8.40 7.34
N VAL A 73 -2.65 -7.36 6.80
CA VAL A 73 -1.56 -6.63 7.45
C VAL A 73 -1.94 -5.16 7.61
N THR A 74 -1.84 -4.62 8.81
CA THR A 74 -2.04 -3.18 9.05
C THR A 74 -0.84 -2.40 8.52
N VAL A 75 -1.11 -1.34 7.74
CA VAL A 75 -0.09 -0.57 7.02
C VAL A 75 -0.27 0.93 7.20
N GLY A 76 0.84 1.65 7.09
CA GLY A 76 0.86 3.05 6.66
C GLY A 76 1.24 3.14 5.19
N GLY A 77 0.57 4.03 4.45
CA GLY A 77 0.77 4.23 3.02
C GLY A 77 1.23 5.64 2.67
N ALA A 78 2.26 5.74 1.85
CA ALA A 78 2.75 7.00 1.31
C ALA A 78 2.72 6.98 -0.23
N LEU A 79 2.07 7.97 -0.85
CA LEU A 79 2.18 8.19 -2.28
C LEU A 79 3.63 8.52 -2.62
N VAL A 80 4.14 7.96 -3.71
CA VAL A 80 5.51 8.16 -4.19
C VAL A 80 5.51 8.41 -5.69
N THR A 81 6.58 8.96 -6.25
CA THR A 81 6.78 9.02 -7.70
C THR A 81 7.98 8.15 -8.10
N LYS A 82 8.16 7.89 -9.41
CA LYS A 82 9.34 7.19 -9.92
C LYS A 82 10.54 8.12 -10.12
N GLU A 83 10.30 9.42 -10.19
CA GLU A 83 11.25 10.41 -10.73
C GLU A 83 11.86 11.28 -9.63
N THR A 84 11.20 11.41 -8.48
CA THR A 84 11.60 12.28 -7.38
C THR A 84 11.55 11.53 -6.04
N ASP A 85 12.30 12.03 -5.06
CA ASP A 85 12.20 11.57 -3.66
C ASP A 85 10.97 12.15 -2.93
N GLU A 86 10.02 12.74 -3.67
CA GLU A 86 8.81 13.29 -3.10
C GLU A 86 7.84 12.19 -2.68
N PHE A 87 7.28 12.35 -1.49
CA PHE A 87 6.25 11.47 -0.98
C PHE A 87 5.17 12.23 -0.21
N ASP A 88 4.01 11.60 -0.08
CA ASP A 88 2.90 12.10 0.73
C ASP A 88 2.22 10.98 1.54
N TYR A 89 2.25 11.08 2.87
CA TYR A 89 1.58 10.12 3.73
C TYR A 89 0.07 10.31 3.64
N ILE A 90 -0.61 9.29 3.12
CA ILE A 90 -1.98 9.43 2.67
C ILE A 90 -2.95 8.56 3.49
N ILE A 91 -2.54 7.36 3.91
CA ILE A 91 -3.45 6.42 4.57
C ILE A 91 -2.85 5.60 5.70
N ILE A 92 -3.70 5.18 6.63
CA ILE A 92 -3.53 3.98 7.45
C ILE A 92 -4.65 3.01 7.08
N GLY A 93 -4.35 1.72 6.97
CA GLY A 93 -5.37 0.73 6.63
C GLY A 93 -4.91 -0.71 6.78
N SER A 94 -5.72 -1.63 6.29
CA SER A 94 -5.37 -3.06 6.20
C SER A 94 -5.24 -3.48 4.75
N VAL A 95 -4.09 -4.07 4.40
CA VAL A 95 -3.88 -4.69 3.08
C VAL A 95 -4.16 -6.19 3.15
N ILE A 96 -4.81 -6.71 2.11
CA ILE A 96 -5.10 -8.13 1.87
C ILE A 96 -4.87 -8.44 0.39
N ILE A 97 -4.50 -9.69 0.11
CA ILE A 97 -4.48 -10.22 -1.26
C ILE A 97 -5.91 -10.57 -1.66
N ASP A 98 -6.30 -10.20 -2.88
CA ASP A 98 -7.58 -10.55 -3.51
C ASP A 98 -7.36 -11.54 -4.65
#